data_AF-A0A830GJA2-F1
#
_entry.id   AF-A0A830GJA2-F1
#
_cell.length_a   1.000
_cell.length_b   1.000
_cell.length_c   1.000
_cell.angle_alpha   90.00
_cell.angle_beta   90.00
_cell.angle_gamma   90.00
#
_symmetry.space_group_name_H-M   'P 1'
#
loop_
_entity.id
_entity.type
_entity.pdbx_description
1 polymer ?
#
loop_
_entity_poly.entity_id
_entity_poly.type
_entity_poly.pdbx_seq_one_letter_code
_entity_poly.pdbx_strand_id
1 'polypeptide(L)'
;MPSTRRTLLYGLALVGLVLAAGVVSATVAERRALAAETAYVEGHLESADCLSDWGTNEGAGPSRDARITRVSSDGVYVRVTLPYAYTVGTGDDRVFADTASEAVYRVTPTDAHRVSGDDVTVC
;
A
#
# COMPACT_ATOMS: atom_id res chain seq x y z
N MET A 1 48.09 -4.46 -26.17
CA MET A 1 46.84 -3.76 -25.85
C MET A 1 45.64 -4.65 -26.18
N PRO A 2 45.03 -5.33 -25.18
CA PRO A 2 43.58 -5.56 -25.23
C PRO A 2 42.96 -5.55 -23.82
N SER A 3 42.26 -4.49 -23.40
CA SER A 3 41.50 -4.53 -22.14
C SER A 3 40.14 -3.84 -22.19
N THR A 4 39.81 -3.11 -23.27
CA THR A 4 38.64 -2.22 -23.29
C THR A 4 37.29 -2.95 -23.39
N ARG A 5 37.23 -4.15 -23.99
CA ARG A 5 35.96 -4.87 -24.19
C ARG A 5 35.40 -5.56 -22.95
N ARG A 6 36.25 -6.00 -22.02
CA ARG A 6 35.80 -6.70 -20.79
C ARG A 6 35.19 -5.74 -19.79
N THR A 7 35.78 -4.56 -19.62
CA THR A 7 35.32 -3.55 -18.66
C THR A 7 33.91 -3.02 -18.98
N LEU A 8 33.60 -2.86 -20.28
CA LEU A 8 32.28 -2.43 -20.75
C LEU A 8 31.18 -3.47 -20.46
N LEU A 9 31.48 -4.77 -20.58
CA LEU A 9 30.52 -5.85 -20.29
C LEU A 9 30.22 -5.96 -18.79
N TYR A 10 31.25 -5.83 -17.94
CA TYR A 10 31.04 -5.82 -16.49
C TYR A 10 30.27 -4.59 -16.02
N GLY A 11 30.54 -3.42 -16.59
CA GLY A 11 29.79 -2.19 -16.29
C GLY A 11 28.31 -2.29 -16.66
N LEU A 12 27.99 -2.78 -17.86
CA LEU A 12 26.60 -2.98 -18.30
C LEU A 12 25.86 -4.04 -17.49
N ALA A 13 26.52 -5.14 -17.10
CA ALA A 13 25.93 -6.17 -16.26
C ALA A 13 25.64 -5.66 -14.83
N LEU A 14 26.56 -4.89 -14.23
CA LEU A 14 26.36 -4.26 -12.92
C LEU A 14 25.22 -3.23 -12.95
N VAL A 15 25.18 -2.37 -13.97
CA VAL A 15 24.10 -1.39 -14.14
C VAL A 15 22.74 -2.08 -14.32
N GLY A 16 22.68 -3.14 -15.13
CA GLY A 16 21.46 -3.92 -15.32
C GLY A 16 20.97 -4.59 -14.02
N LEU A 17 21.90 -5.13 -13.21
CA LEU A 17 21.58 -5.76 -11.93
C LEU A 17 21.04 -4.74 -10.91
N VAL A 18 21.67 -3.57 -10.80
CA VAL A 18 21.26 -2.50 -9.86
C VAL A 18 19.87 -1.97 -10.20
N LEU A 19 19.59 -1.76 -11.49
CA LEU A 19 18.27 -1.32 -11.94
C LEU A 19 17.19 -2.35 -11.57
N ALA A 20 17.40 -3.63 -11.89
CA ALA A 20 16.45 -4.70 -11.59
C ALA A 20 16.18 -4.83 -10.07
N ALA A 21 17.22 -4.77 -9.24
CA ALA A 21 17.09 -4.81 -7.79
C ALA A 21 16.27 -3.62 -7.24
N GLY A 22 16.43 -2.44 -7.83
CA GLY A 22 15.66 -1.25 -7.47
C GLY A 22 14.15 -1.39 -7.76
N VAL A 23 13.79 -1.88 -8.95
CA VAL A 23 12.36 -2.03 -9.32
C VAL A 23 11.67 -3.13 -8.51
N VAL A 24 12.34 -4.26 -8.29
CA VAL A 24 11.80 -5.33 -7.44
C VAL A 24 11.55 -4.81 -6.03
N SER A 25 12.49 -4.04 -5.47
CA SER A 25 12.34 -3.44 -4.14
C SER A 25 11.18 -2.45 -4.07
N ALA A 26 10.97 -1.65 -5.12
CA ALA A 26 9.86 -0.70 -5.18
C ALA A 26 8.49 -1.42 -5.16
N THR A 27 8.31 -2.41 -6.03
CA THR A 27 7.06 -3.20 -6.10
C THR A 27 6.79 -4.00 -4.83
N VAL A 28 7.83 -4.46 -4.14
CA VAL A 28 7.69 -5.15 -2.84
C VAL A 28 7.25 -4.18 -1.76
N ALA A 29 7.82 -2.97 -1.71
CA ALA A 29 7.45 -1.97 -0.72
C ALA A 29 5.99 -1.53 -0.88
N GLU A 30 5.56 -1.26 -2.11
CA GLU A 30 4.18 -0.89 -2.43
C GLU A 30 3.20 -1.98 -2.04
N ARG A 31 3.45 -3.24 -2.43
CA ARG A 31 2.60 -4.38 -2.06
C ARG A 31 2.52 -4.58 -0.55
N ARG A 32 3.63 -4.45 0.17
CA ARG A 32 3.65 -4.64 1.62
C ARG A 32 2.87 -3.55 2.34
N ALA A 33 3.04 -2.29 1.94
CA ALA A 33 2.27 -1.18 2.49
C ALA A 33 0.77 -1.35 2.21
N LEU A 34 0.42 -1.73 0.97
CA LEU A 34 -0.96 -1.96 0.58
C LEU A 34 -1.62 -3.09 1.38
N ALA A 35 -0.91 -4.21 1.58
CA ALA A 35 -1.41 -5.31 2.41
C ALA A 35 -1.59 -4.89 3.88
N ALA A 36 -0.68 -4.07 4.41
CA ALA A 36 -0.79 -3.58 5.78
C ALA A 36 -1.96 -2.61 5.97
N GLU A 37 -2.25 -1.73 5.01
CA GLU A 37 -3.45 -0.87 5.05
C GLU A 37 -4.72 -1.68 4.87
N THR A 38 -4.73 -2.68 3.98
CA THR A 38 -5.88 -3.59 3.84
C THR A 38 -6.21 -4.27 5.17
N ALA A 39 -5.22 -4.85 5.85
CA ALA A 39 -5.44 -5.46 7.15
C ALA A 39 -5.90 -4.46 8.24
N TYR A 40 -5.39 -3.22 8.20
CA TYR A 40 -5.82 -2.16 9.13
C TYR A 40 -7.29 -1.80 8.93
N VAL A 41 -7.72 -1.56 7.69
CA VAL A 41 -9.11 -1.21 7.36
C VAL A 41 -10.04 -2.39 7.64
N GLU A 42 -9.70 -3.59 7.19
CA GLU A 42 -10.49 -4.81 7.45
C GLU A 42 -10.69 -5.03 8.96
N GLY A 43 -9.65 -4.85 9.78
CA GLY A 43 -9.79 -4.99 11.23
C GLY A 43 -10.75 -3.98 11.87
N HIS A 44 -10.81 -2.75 11.36
CA HIS A 44 -11.77 -1.75 11.87
C HIS A 44 -13.20 -2.04 11.42
N LEU A 45 -13.39 -2.47 10.17
CA LEU A 45 -14.70 -2.83 9.65
C LEU A 45 -15.23 -4.12 10.31
N GLU A 46 -14.40 -5.13 10.48
CA GLU A 46 -14.77 -6.39 11.11
C GLU A 46 -15.14 -6.23 12.59
N SER A 47 -14.50 -5.29 13.29
CA SER A 47 -14.77 -5.02 14.72
C SER A 47 -15.97 -4.09 14.96
N ALA A 48 -16.56 -3.53 13.91
CA ALA A 48 -17.68 -2.59 14.03
C ALA A 48 -19.04 -3.31 14.02
N ASP A 49 -19.60 -3.53 15.22
CA ASP A 49 -20.90 -4.19 15.40
C ASP A 49 -22.09 -3.45 14.76
N CYS A 50 -21.93 -2.16 14.44
CA CYS A 50 -22.98 -1.36 13.79
C CYS A 50 -23.15 -1.70 12.30
N LEU A 51 -22.19 -2.44 11.71
CA LEU A 51 -22.18 -2.78 10.30
C LEU A 51 -22.99 -4.05 10.03
N SER A 52 -23.76 -4.02 8.96
CA SER A 52 -24.48 -5.19 8.44
C SER A 52 -23.89 -5.74 7.14
N ASP A 53 -22.96 -5.02 6.52
CA ASP A 53 -22.15 -5.46 5.38
C ASP A 53 -20.95 -4.52 5.20
N TRP A 54 -19.83 -5.03 4.68
CA TRP A 54 -18.64 -4.23 4.39
C TRP A 54 -17.70 -4.93 3.40
N GLY A 55 -16.84 -4.15 2.75
CA GLY A 55 -15.79 -4.67 1.87
C GLY A 55 -14.66 -3.68 1.62
N THR A 56 -13.44 -4.20 1.46
CA THR A 56 -12.29 -3.43 0.97
C THR A 56 -12.13 -3.60 -0.53
N ASN A 57 -11.60 -2.59 -1.20
CA ASN A 57 -11.55 -2.52 -2.66
C ASN A 57 -12.93 -2.55 -3.33
N GLU A 58 -13.94 -2.06 -2.63
CA GLU A 58 -15.32 -1.89 -3.09
C GLU A 58 -15.64 -0.40 -3.20
N GLY A 59 -16.64 -0.06 -4.03
CA GLY A 59 -17.11 1.32 -4.20
C GLY A 59 -16.75 1.98 -5.53
N ALA A 60 -17.36 3.13 -5.78
CA ALA A 60 -17.10 4.06 -6.87
C ALA A 60 -16.06 5.14 -6.50
N GLY A 61 -15.50 5.07 -5.29
CA GLY A 61 -14.43 5.94 -4.78
C GLY A 61 -13.09 5.84 -5.54
N PRO A 62 -12.02 6.44 -5.00
CA PRO A 62 -10.71 6.46 -5.66
C PRO A 62 -10.15 5.04 -5.84
N SER A 63 -9.42 4.83 -6.93
CA SER A 63 -8.78 3.53 -7.19
C SER A 63 -7.79 3.17 -6.09
N ARG A 64 -7.75 1.87 -5.77
CA ARG A 64 -6.71 1.28 -4.92
C ARG A 64 -5.31 1.59 -5.50
N ASP A 65 -4.49 2.30 -4.74
CA ASP A 65 -3.15 2.73 -5.16
C ASP A 65 -2.14 2.61 -4.01
N ALA A 66 -0.88 2.36 -4.38
CA ALA A 66 0.25 2.43 -3.47
C ALA A 66 1.44 3.02 -4.22
N ARG A 67 2.02 4.09 -3.67
CA ARG A 67 3.07 4.86 -4.35
C ARG A 67 4.18 5.24 -3.39
N ILE A 68 5.41 4.96 -3.78
CA ILE A 68 6.58 5.45 -3.06
C ILE A 68 6.66 6.97 -3.15
N THR A 69 6.73 7.62 -1.99
CA THR A 69 6.86 9.09 -1.86
C THR A 69 8.27 9.50 -1.47
N ARG A 70 9.01 8.64 -0.75
CA ARG A 70 10.38 8.94 -0.30
C ARG A 70 11.17 7.66 -0.01
N VAL A 71 12.47 7.69 -0.29
CA VAL A 71 13.44 6.65 0.11
C VAL A 71 14.47 7.28 1.04
N SER A 72 14.82 6.60 2.13
CA SER A 72 15.82 7.08 3.11
C SER A 72 16.54 5.93 3.81
N SER A 73 17.50 6.25 4.67
CA SER A 73 18.18 5.30 5.56
C SER A 73 17.21 4.51 6.45
N ASP A 74 16.09 5.14 6.83
CA ASP A 74 15.15 4.56 7.80
C ASP A 74 14.10 3.66 7.12
N GLY A 75 14.11 3.59 5.78
CA GLY A 75 13.17 2.82 4.98
C GLY A 75 12.56 3.59 3.81
N VAL A 76 11.64 2.90 3.14
CA VAL A 76 10.85 3.41 2.00
C VAL A 76 9.49 3.86 2.50
N TYR A 77 9.10 5.08 2.17
CA TYR A 77 7.82 5.66 2.58
C TYR A 77 6.84 5.53 1.42
N VAL A 78 5.73 4.85 1.68
CA VAL A 78 4.70 4.54 0.69
C VAL A 78 3.40 5.19 1.13
N ARG A 79 2.80 6.00 0.25
CA ARG A 79 1.41 6.46 0.40
C ARG A 79 0.49 5.39 -0.17
N VAL A 80 -0.56 5.05 0.58
CA VAL A 80 -1.58 4.08 0.19
C VAL A 80 -2.92 4.78 0.18
N THR A 81 -3.71 4.50 -0.86
CA THR A 81 -5.14 4.82 -0.94
C THR A 81 -5.88 3.51 -1.08
N LEU A 82 -6.80 3.22 -0.17
CA LEU A 82 -7.59 1.99 -0.18
C LEU A 82 -9.08 2.32 -0.13
N PRO A 83 -9.83 2.13 -1.23
CA PRO A 83 -11.28 2.28 -1.21
C PRO A 83 -11.93 1.19 -0.35
N TYR A 84 -12.99 1.56 0.35
CA TYR A 84 -13.83 0.64 1.12
C TYR A 84 -15.26 1.15 1.19
N ALA A 85 -16.19 0.22 1.34
CA ALA A 85 -17.61 0.50 1.46
C ALA A 85 -18.20 -0.27 2.63
N TYR A 86 -19.23 0.28 3.25
CA TYR A 86 -19.93 -0.35 4.36
C TYR A 86 -21.40 0.04 4.39
N THR A 87 -22.19 -0.81 5.04
CA THR A 87 -23.60 -0.58 5.30
C THR A 87 -23.87 -0.61 6.79
N VAL A 88 -24.54 0.42 7.30
CA VAL A 88 -25.00 0.51 8.69
C VAL A 88 -26.49 0.16 8.75
N GLY A 89 -26.91 -0.52 9.83
CA GLY A 89 -28.33 -0.81 10.11
C GLY A 89 -28.87 -2.09 9.46
N THR A 90 -30.11 -2.45 9.78
CA THR A 90 -30.75 -3.71 9.33
C THR A 90 -32.14 -3.45 8.73
N GLY A 91 -32.57 -4.29 7.79
CA GLY A 91 -33.89 -4.15 7.16
C GLY A 91 -33.96 -2.99 6.18
N ASP A 92 -35.04 -2.21 6.24
CA ASP A 92 -35.29 -1.08 5.34
C ASP A 92 -34.52 0.20 5.72
N ASP A 93 -33.93 0.25 6.93
CA ASP A 93 -33.18 1.41 7.45
C ASP A 93 -31.66 1.35 7.14
N ARG A 94 -31.27 0.59 6.09
CA ARG A 94 -29.86 0.43 5.72
C ARG A 94 -29.32 1.71 5.09
N VAL A 95 -28.18 2.19 5.61
CA VAL A 95 -27.45 3.33 5.06
C VAL A 95 -26.12 2.84 4.50
N PHE A 96 -25.90 3.10 3.21
CA PHE A 96 -24.67 2.76 2.51
C PHE A 96 -23.70 3.94 2.52
N ALA A 97 -22.42 3.65 2.77
CA ALA A 97 -21.33 4.60 2.65
C ALA A 97 -20.19 4.00 1.82
N ASP A 98 -19.58 4.85 1.01
CA ASP A 98 -18.46 4.53 0.13
C ASP A 98 -17.41 5.64 0.28
N THR A 99 -16.18 5.24 0.57
CA THR A 99 -15.09 6.15 0.90
C THR A 99 -13.74 5.46 0.66
N ALA A 100 -12.65 6.09 1.07
CA ALA A 100 -11.33 5.49 1.04
C ALA A 100 -10.52 5.88 2.27
N SER A 101 -9.57 5.04 2.65
CA SER A 101 -8.54 5.40 3.61
C SER A 101 -7.30 5.92 2.88
N GLU A 102 -6.69 6.97 3.42
CA GLU A 102 -5.36 7.41 3.01
C GLU A 102 -4.37 7.25 4.17
N ALA A 103 -3.22 6.65 3.87
CA ALA A 103 -2.19 6.42 4.87
C ALA A 103 -0.78 6.49 4.28
N VAL A 104 0.20 6.70 5.15
CA VAL A 104 1.62 6.60 4.84
C VAL A 104 2.23 5.51 5.71
N TYR A 105 3.00 4.64 5.07
CA TYR A 105 3.73 3.56 5.70
C TYR A 105 5.23 3.76 5.55
N ARG A 106 5.98 3.50 6.62
CA ARG A 106 7.42 3.26 6.55
C ARG A 106 7.65 1.76 6.37
N VAL A 107 8.16 1.39 5.22
CA VAL A 107 8.44 0.01 4.83
C VAL A 107 9.93 -0.29 4.96
N THR A 108 10.22 -1.39 5.64
CA THR A 108 11.56 -1.97 5.82
C THR A 108 11.61 -3.34 5.14
N PRO A 109 12.77 -4.02 5.07
CA PRO A 109 12.85 -5.35 4.49
C PRO A 109 11.95 -6.39 5.17
N THR A 110 11.61 -6.21 6.45
CA THR A 110 10.84 -7.17 7.24
C THR A 110 9.44 -6.69 7.61
N ASP A 111 9.18 -5.39 7.60
CA ASP A 111 7.96 -4.82 8.19
C ASP A 111 7.41 -3.60 7.43
N ALA A 112 6.13 -3.28 7.65
CA ALA A 112 5.48 -2.05 7.17
C ALA A 112 4.70 -1.40 8.33
N HIS A 113 5.19 -0.25 8.79
CA HIS A 113 4.61 0.46 9.92
C HIS A 113 3.85 1.70 9.47
N ARG A 114 2.59 1.84 9.89
CA ARG A 114 1.75 3.01 9.61
C ARG A 114 2.29 4.21 10.39
N VAL A 115 2.69 5.28 9.69
CA VAL A 115 3.27 6.49 10.33
C VAL A 115 2.28 7.65 10.43
N SER A 116 1.30 7.68 9.53
CA SER A 116 0.22 8.69 9.50
C SER A 116 -0.89 8.21 8.59
N GLY A 117 -2.09 8.76 8.74
CA GLY A 117 -3.22 8.52 7.87
C GLY A 117 -4.53 8.80 8.56
N ASP A 118 -5.63 8.65 7.84
CA ASP A 118 -6.97 8.87 8.37
C ASP A 118 -7.37 7.77 9.35
N ASP A 119 -8.23 8.08 10.30
CA ASP A 119 -8.83 7.06 11.17
C ASP A 119 -10.07 6.45 10.47
N VAL A 120 -10.20 5.13 10.53
CA VAL A 120 -11.38 4.44 10.01
C VAL A 120 -12.45 4.41 11.10
N THR A 121 -13.39 5.36 11.02
CA THR A 121 -14.52 5.50 11.95
C THR A 121 -15.82 5.26 11.19
N VAL A 122 -16.52 4.18 11.51
CA VAL A 122 -17.74 3.71 10.80
C VAL A 122 -18.97 3.64 11.70
N CYS A 123 -18.77 3.91 12.98
CA CYS A 123 -19.73 4.30 14.01
C CYS A 123 -19.03 5.43 14.83
#